data_AF-A0A4T0W7N2-F1
#
_entry.id   AF-A0A4T0W7N2-F1
#
_cell.length_a   1.000
_cell.length_b   1.000
_cell.length_c   1.000
_cell.angle_alpha   90.00
_cell.angle_beta   90.00
_cell.angle_gamma   90.00
#
_symmetry.space_group_name_H-M   'P 1'
#
loop_
_entity.id
_entity.type
_entity.pdbx_description
1 polymer ?
#
loop_
_entity_poly.entity_id
_entity_poly.type
_entity_poly.pdbx_seq_one_letter_code
_entity_poly.pdbx_strand_id
1 'polypeptide(L)'
;MQADEEVGKVAQQTPIAVGKALEMFMIAVVSRSAEIAREKNSKRVTAQMLKQVIETDGQYDFLADIAAKVGDEEKRGSRSKAESESEEEMEVETKKKGKGGRKKKVA
;
A
#
# COMPACT_ATOMS: atom_id res chain seq x y z
N MET A 1 -7.82 -17.05 -17.47
CA MET A 1 -8.35 -18.40 -17.79
C MET A 1 -9.12 -18.39 -19.09
N GLN A 2 -10.32 -17.79 -19.22
CA GLN A 2 -11.02 -17.82 -20.52
C GLN A 2 -10.47 -16.86 -21.60
N ALA A 3 -9.61 -15.92 -21.21
CA ALA A 3 -8.86 -15.07 -22.15
C ALA A 3 -7.62 -15.78 -22.73
N ASP A 4 -7.33 -16.99 -22.25
CA ASP A 4 -6.27 -17.84 -22.77
C ASP A 4 -6.91 -18.81 -23.78
N GLU A 5 -6.49 -18.71 -25.04
CA GLU A 5 -7.07 -19.45 -26.15
C GLU A 5 -6.88 -20.97 -26.01
N GLU A 6 -5.94 -21.41 -25.17
CA GLU A 6 -5.70 -22.83 -24.88
C GLU A 6 -6.64 -23.41 -23.81
N VAL A 7 -7.43 -22.56 -23.13
CA VAL A 7 -8.33 -23.01 -22.06
C VAL A 7 -9.68 -23.44 -22.62
N GLY A 8 -9.87 -24.77 -22.71
CA GLY A 8 -11.13 -25.41 -23.08
C GLY A 8 -12.20 -25.39 -21.98
N LYS A 9 -13.12 -26.38 -22.00
CA LYS A 9 -14.18 -26.50 -20.98
C LYS A 9 -13.57 -26.76 -19.60
N VAL A 10 -13.71 -25.80 -18.69
CA VAL A 10 -13.27 -25.91 -17.30
C VAL A 10 -14.35 -26.54 -16.42
N ALA A 11 -13.94 -27.32 -15.42
CA ALA A 11 -14.85 -27.82 -14.40
C ALA A 11 -15.44 -26.66 -13.60
N GLN A 12 -16.69 -26.79 -13.14
CA GLN A 12 -17.36 -25.73 -12.38
C GLN A 12 -16.61 -25.32 -11.10
N GLN A 13 -15.87 -26.25 -10.48
CA GLN A 13 -15.14 -25.97 -9.26
C GLN A 13 -13.84 -25.17 -9.49
N THR A 14 -13.31 -25.17 -10.72
CA THR A 14 -12.02 -24.57 -11.05
C THR A 14 -11.95 -23.07 -10.74
N PRO A 15 -12.93 -22.23 -11.12
CA PRO A 15 -12.90 -20.81 -10.80
C PRO A 15 -12.93 -20.53 -9.28
N ILE A 16 -13.65 -21.36 -8.52
CA ILE A 16 -13.75 -21.21 -7.06
C ILE A 16 -12.39 -21.48 -6.41
N ALA A 17 -11.74 -22.57 -6.81
CA ALA A 17 -10.42 -22.93 -6.30
C ALA A 17 -9.37 -21.88 -6.66
N VAL A 18 -9.38 -21.39 -7.91
CA VAL A 18 -8.46 -20.33 -8.36
C VAL A 18 -8.70 -19.02 -7.60
N GLY A 19 -9.97 -18.65 -7.38
CA GLY A 19 -10.30 -17.48 -6.56
C GLY A 19 -9.76 -17.58 -5.15
N LYS A 20 -9.89 -18.76 -4.50
CA LYS A 20 -9.35 -18.97 -3.15
C LYS A 20 -7.81 -18.98 -3.14
N ALA A 21 -7.18 -19.57 -4.15
CA ALA A 21 -5.73 -19.54 -4.29
C ALA A 21 -5.22 -18.10 -4.45
N LEU A 22 -5.91 -17.26 -5.25
CA LEU A 22 -5.57 -15.85 -5.41
C LEU A 22 -5.68 -15.07 -4.09
N GLU A 23 -6.73 -15.33 -3.30
CA GLU A 23 -6.89 -14.74 -1.98
C GLU A 23 -5.72 -15.11 -1.04
N MET A 24 -5.39 -16.40 -0.96
CA MET A 24 -4.26 -16.86 -0.15
C MET A 24 -2.92 -16.30 -0.65
N PHE A 25 -2.74 -16.20 -1.96
CA PHE A 25 -1.56 -15.58 -2.58
C PHE A 25 -1.43 -14.10 -2.18
N MET A 26 -2.50 -13.31 -2.27
CA MET A 26 -2.48 -11.90 -1.84
C MET A 26 -2.15 -11.76 -0.36
N ILE A 27 -2.74 -12.59 0.50
CA ILE A 27 -2.43 -12.60 1.93
C ILE A 27 -0.95 -12.90 2.17
N ALA A 28 -0.38 -13.90 1.50
CA ALA A 28 1.02 -14.28 1.68
C ALA A 28 1.98 -13.13 1.31
N VAL A 29 1.79 -12.53 0.14
CA VAL A 29 2.66 -11.43 -0.34
C VAL A 29 2.54 -10.19 0.55
N VAL A 30 1.31 -9.80 0.90
CA VAL A 30 1.07 -8.59 1.70
C VAL A 30 1.55 -8.78 3.14
N SER A 31 1.36 -9.96 3.74
CA SER A 31 1.83 -10.26 5.10
C SER A 31 3.35 -10.15 5.21
N ARG A 32 4.09 -10.74 4.26
CA ARG A 32 5.56 -10.61 4.21
C ARG A 32 6.01 -9.18 3.94
N SER A 33 5.30 -8.45 3.09
CA SER A 33 5.60 -7.03 2.85
C SER A 33 5.36 -6.18 4.10
N ALA A 34 4.36 -6.53 4.91
CA ALA A 34 4.08 -5.90 6.19
C ALA A 34 5.13 -6.25 7.26
N GLU A 35 5.70 -7.46 7.25
CA GLU A 35 6.86 -7.82 8.07
C GLU A 35 8.04 -6.88 7.80
N ILE A 36 8.43 -6.71 6.53
CA ILE A 36 9.48 -5.77 6.12
C ILE A 36 9.14 -4.33 6.53
N ALA A 37 7.88 -3.91 6.39
CA ALA A 37 7.44 -2.59 6.83
C ALA A 37 7.65 -2.38 8.33
N ARG A 38 7.30 -3.37 9.16
CA ARG A 38 7.49 -3.32 10.61
C ARG A 38 8.97 -3.26 11.00
N GLU A 39 9.82 -4.05 10.34
CA GLU A 39 11.27 -4.02 10.54
C GLU A 39 11.86 -2.64 10.23
N LYS A 40 11.34 -1.97 9.20
CA LYS A 40 11.70 -0.59 8.83
C LYS A 40 10.97 0.48 9.65
N ASN A 41 10.26 0.12 10.72
CA ASN A 41 9.45 1.04 11.54
C ASN A 41 8.40 1.85 10.74
N SER A 42 7.95 1.31 9.61
CA SER A 42 6.92 1.91 8.77
C SER A 42 5.53 1.37 9.13
N LYS A 43 4.55 2.26 9.19
CA LYS A 43 3.12 1.91 9.31
C LYS A 43 2.45 1.65 7.96
N ARG A 44 3.19 1.77 6.85
CA ARG A 44 2.69 1.65 5.48
C ARG A 44 3.55 0.68 4.69
N VAL A 45 2.90 -0.24 3.98
CA VAL A 45 3.53 -1.07 2.95
C VAL A 45 3.72 -0.22 1.70
N THR A 46 4.93 -0.22 1.14
CA THR A 46 5.28 0.52 -0.07
C THR A 46 5.56 -0.44 -1.23
N ALA A 47 5.47 0.05 -2.47
CA ALA A 47 5.78 -0.76 -3.65
C ALA A 47 7.21 -1.35 -3.60
N GLN A 48 8.16 -0.64 -3.00
CA GLN A 48 9.54 -1.13 -2.79
C GLN A 48 9.59 -2.36 -1.87
N MET A 49 8.77 -2.39 -0.82
CA MET A 49 8.70 -3.54 0.08
C MET A 49 8.11 -4.76 -0.62
N LEU A 50 7.10 -4.57 -1.47
CA LEU A 50 6.57 -5.64 -2.33
C LEU A 50 7.62 -6.15 -3.31
N LYS A 51 8.35 -5.25 -3.98
CA LYS A 51 9.47 -5.60 -4.87
C LYS A 51 10.50 -6.46 -4.13
N GLN A 52 10.88 -6.06 -2.92
CA GLN A 52 11.80 -6.81 -2.07
C GLN A 52 11.29 -8.24 -1.77
N VAL A 53 10.00 -8.43 -1.46
CA VAL A 53 9.44 -9.78 -1.24
C VAL A 53 9.54 -10.64 -2.50
N ILE A 54 9.23 -10.07 -3.66
CA ILE A 54 9.26 -10.77 -4.95
C ILE A 54 10.69 -11.21 -5.32
N GLU A 55 11.67 -10.34 -5.11
CA GLU A 55 13.07 -10.62 -5.45
C GLU A 55 13.77 -11.54 -4.44
N THR A 56 13.29 -11.58 -3.19
CA THR A 56 13.90 -12.41 -2.14
C THR A 56 13.42 -13.86 -2.20
N ASP A 57 12.15 -14.09 -2.55
CA ASP A 57 11.59 -15.45 -2.65
C ASP A 57 11.42 -15.87 -4.11
N GLY A 58 12.23 -16.85 -4.53
CA GLY A 58 12.17 -17.42 -5.88
C GLY A 58 10.81 -18.05 -6.25
N GLN A 59 9.93 -18.34 -5.29
CA GLN A 59 8.54 -18.75 -5.60
C GLN A 59 7.74 -17.66 -6.33
N TYR A 60 8.18 -16.40 -6.27
CA TYR A 60 7.53 -15.26 -6.90
C TYR A 60 8.21 -14.78 -8.20
N ASP A 61 9.15 -15.54 -8.75
CA ASP A 61 9.90 -15.17 -9.97
C ASP A 61 9.00 -14.85 -11.18
N PHE A 62 7.81 -15.47 -11.25
CA PHE A 62 6.80 -15.16 -12.27
C PHE A 62 6.29 -13.70 -12.23
N LEU A 63 6.64 -12.92 -11.20
CA LEU A 63 6.33 -11.50 -11.05
C LEU A 63 7.52 -10.59 -11.31
N ALA A 64 8.72 -11.12 -11.58
CA ALA A 64 9.95 -10.33 -11.70
C ALA A 64 9.81 -9.20 -12.73
N ASP A 65 9.27 -9.49 -13.92
CA ASP A 65 9.04 -8.50 -14.98
C ASP A 65 8.03 -7.41 -14.60
N ILE A 66 7.06 -7.75 -13.75
CA ILE A 66 6.07 -6.79 -13.24
C ILE A 66 6.73 -5.92 -12.15
N ALA A 67 7.48 -6.54 -11.25
CA ALA A 67 8.19 -5.88 -10.17
C ALA A 67 9.30 -4.94 -10.69
N ALA A 68 9.94 -5.28 -11.81
CA ALA A 68 10.97 -4.47 -12.46
C ALA A 68 10.46 -3.08 -12.89
N LYS A 69 9.15 -2.91 -13.09
CA LYS A 69 8.53 -1.60 -13.39
C LYS A 69 8.52 -0.66 -12.19
N VAL A 70 8.67 -1.20 -10.98
CA VAL A 70 8.86 -0.41 -9.77
C VAL A 70 10.32 0.06 -9.79
N GLY A 71 10.51 1.34 -10.15
CA GLY A 71 11.84 1.95 -10.23
C GLY A 71 12.61 1.80 -8.93
N ASP A 72 13.91 1.61 -9.01
CA ASP A 72 14.77 1.47 -7.82
C ASP A 72 14.74 2.76 -6.99
N GLU A 73 14.93 2.63 -5.68
CA GLU A 73 15.25 3.78 -4.84
C GLU A 73 16.61 4.35 -5.29
N GLU A 74 16.61 5.23 -6.29
CA GLU A 74 17.67 6.21 -6.39
C GLU A 74 17.70 6.95 -5.06
N LYS A 75 18.82 6.81 -4.35
CA LYS A 75 19.16 7.51 -3.13
C LYS A 75 18.69 8.97 -3.23
N ARG A 76 17.51 9.29 -2.68
CA ARG A 76 17.18 10.65 -2.27
C ARG A 76 18.00 10.95 -1.02
N GLY A 77 19.31 11.08 -1.24
CA GLY A 77 20.23 11.67 -0.30
C GLY A 77 19.77 13.10 0.01
N SER A 78 19.65 13.38 1.30
CA SER A 78 19.86 14.69 1.91
C SER A 78 19.50 15.91 1.04
N ARG A 79 18.23 16.34 1.10
CA ARG A 79 17.93 17.77 1.07
C ARG A 79 17.20 18.14 2.35
N SER A 80 18.03 18.54 3.31
CA SER A 80 17.73 19.37 4.46
C SER A 80 16.59 20.37 4.22
N LYS A 81 15.65 20.37 5.18
CA LYS A 81 15.00 21.54 5.79
C LYS A 81 14.96 22.83 4.95
N ALA A 82 13.79 23.16 4.43
CA ALA A 82 13.37 24.55 4.25
C ALA A 82 11.87 24.63 4.52
N GLU A 83 11.54 25.37 5.58
CA GLU A 83 10.21 25.91 5.85
C GLU A 83 9.70 26.69 4.63
N SER A 84 8.42 26.57 4.32
CA SER A 84 7.63 27.69 3.81
C SER A 84 6.15 27.40 4.10
N GLU A 85 5.72 27.92 5.24
CA GLU A 85 4.34 28.27 5.54
C GLU A 85 3.94 29.41 4.59
N SER A 86 2.82 29.29 3.87
CA SER A 86 1.91 30.40 3.58
C SER A 86 0.65 29.89 2.87
N GLU A 87 -0.47 30.32 3.44
CA GLU A 87 -1.87 30.12 3.08
C GLU A 87 -2.23 30.45 1.62
N GLU A 88 -3.24 29.77 1.07
CA GLU A 88 -4.45 30.44 0.55
C GLU A 88 -5.61 29.44 0.37
N GLU A 89 -6.82 30.00 0.39
CA GLU A 89 -8.06 29.47 0.94
C GLU A 89 -8.88 28.61 -0.03
N MET A 90 -9.70 27.67 0.49
CA MET A 90 -11.08 27.55 0.00
C MET A 90 -12.02 26.99 1.08
N GLU A 91 -12.94 27.85 1.44
CA GLU A 91 -14.04 27.76 2.38
C GLU A 91 -15.09 26.71 1.94
N VAL A 92 -15.48 25.78 2.82
CA VAL A 92 -16.84 25.22 2.83
C VAL A 92 -17.29 24.95 4.27
N GLU A 93 -18.28 25.72 4.70
CA GLU A 93 -19.03 25.58 5.95
C GLU A 93 -19.64 24.19 6.16
N THR A 94 -19.50 23.63 7.37
CA THR A 94 -20.59 22.85 7.99
C THR A 94 -20.68 23.10 9.50
N LYS A 95 -21.61 24.01 9.85
CA LYS A 95 -22.50 24.07 11.04
C LYS A 95 -22.07 23.43 12.38
N LYS A 96 -22.00 24.32 13.38
CA LYS A 96 -22.60 24.27 14.75
C LYS A 96 -22.46 22.95 15.55
N LYS A 97 -21.89 23.03 16.76
CA LYS A 97 -22.58 23.48 18.01
C LYS A 97 -21.71 23.21 19.26
N GLY A 98 -21.36 24.30 19.94
CA GLY A 98 -21.11 24.48 21.38
C GLY A 98 -20.58 23.34 22.26
N LYS A 99 -19.41 23.57 22.84
CA LYS A 99 -19.10 23.11 24.21
C LYS A 99 -18.46 24.26 24.99
N GLY A 100 -19.32 25.05 25.65
CA GLY A 100 -18.91 26.03 26.64
C GLY A 100 -18.22 25.33 27.80
N GLY A 101 -17.03 25.82 28.17
CA GLY A 101 -16.21 25.20 29.20
C GLY A 101 -15.07 26.10 29.66
N ARG A 102 -15.42 27.07 30.50
CA ARG A 102 -14.64 27.45 31.70
C ARG A 102 -13.34 28.23 31.48
N LYS A 103 -13.45 29.55 31.29
CA LYS A 103 -12.36 30.49 31.64
C LYS A 103 -12.61 31.06 33.04
N LYS A 104 -11.71 30.69 33.96
CA LYS A 104 -11.29 31.54 35.10
C LYS A 104 -11.06 32.96 34.59
N LYS A 105 -11.60 33.96 35.27
CA LYS A 105 -11.02 35.30 35.30
C LYS A 105 -10.62 35.64 36.73
N VAL A 106 -9.36 36.03 36.85
CA VAL A 106 -8.73 36.73 37.97
C VAL A 106 -8.53 38.16 37.49
N ALA A 107 -8.48 39.09 38.46
CA ALA A 107 -8.47 40.55 38.39
C ALA A 107 -9.86 41.17 38.50
#